data_AF-A0A1G0LHA0-F1
#
_entry.id   AF-A0A1G0LHA0-F1
#
_cell.length_a   1.000
_cell.length_b   1.000
_cell.length_c   1.000
_cell.angle_alpha   90.00
_cell.angle_beta   90.00
_cell.angle_gamma   90.00
#
_symmetry.space_group_name_H-M   'P 1'
#
loop_
_entity.id
_entity.type
_entity.pdbx_description
1 polymer ?
#
loop_
_entity_poly.entity_id
_entity_poly.type
_entity_poly.pdbx_seq_one_letter_code
_entity_poly.pdbx_strand_id
1 'polypeptide(L)'
;MYYPYLRGKQYELIVLRELSGVLASAGIVPIIEPVKKNISALVKTAQELKEKGASFIIIVNPQHGEFKTDGAVIEKEIIGSVLRGYNNYFIAFLLSGKTRLSDVSSFFTRHSGQKVCLIHNHTVEFANDVRALLSRHSSGAINVFVEGATTKTYRQVFQGSGVSAVLVSDGFKNRPRNGDYPETESFSDLYSIYRQEGYAGFGDFLIVGDAYSETGGPAHVVAIHLTYPNDNVIWIKHFLS
;
A
#
# COMPACT_ATOMS: atom_id res chain seq x y z
N MET A 1 -7.95 -5.44 -10.32
CA MET A 1 -7.64 -5.81 -8.92
C MET A 1 -7.30 -4.53 -8.18
N TYR A 2 -7.81 -4.38 -6.96
CA TYR A 2 -7.70 -3.16 -6.16
C TYR A 2 -6.74 -3.36 -4.97
N TYR A 3 -5.87 -2.39 -4.75
CA TYR A 3 -4.77 -2.43 -3.77
C TYR A 3 -4.82 -1.18 -2.87
N PRO A 4 -5.78 -1.10 -1.91
CA PRO A 4 -5.86 0.05 -1.02
C PRO A 4 -4.61 0.11 -0.14
N TYR A 5 -4.01 1.29 -0.02
CA TYR A 5 -2.85 1.54 0.81
C TYR A 5 -3.29 2.07 2.17
N LEU A 6 -2.96 1.34 3.24
CA LEU A 6 -3.29 1.68 4.61
C LEU A 6 -2.02 1.88 5.43
N ARG A 7 -1.99 2.92 6.27
CA ARG A 7 -0.88 3.21 7.20
C ARG A 7 -0.96 2.40 8.49
N GLY A 8 -1.75 1.33 8.52
CA GLY A 8 -1.81 0.41 9.64
C GLY A 8 -2.15 1.07 10.98
N LYS A 9 -2.88 2.20 10.98
CA LYS A 9 -3.39 2.83 12.20
C LYS A 9 -4.52 1.98 12.79
N GLN A 10 -4.86 2.24 14.05
CA GLN A 10 -5.83 1.41 14.80
C GLN A 10 -7.15 1.18 14.05
N TYR A 11 -7.78 2.23 13.54
CA TYR A 11 -9.08 2.11 12.84
C TYR A 11 -8.94 1.49 11.44
N GLU A 12 -7.84 1.72 10.73
CA GLU A 12 -7.55 1.04 9.47
C GLU A 12 -7.41 -0.49 9.68
N LEU A 13 -6.69 -0.90 10.73
CA LEU A 13 -6.55 -2.31 11.09
C LEU A 13 -7.88 -2.93 11.55
N ILE A 14 -8.76 -2.16 12.20
CA ILE A 14 -10.12 -2.62 12.54
C ILE A 14 -10.91 -2.90 11.26
N VAL A 15 -10.93 -1.96 10.31
CA VAL A 15 -11.62 -2.10 9.03
C VAL A 15 -11.14 -3.34 8.27
N LEU A 16 -9.83 -3.60 8.24
CA LEU A 16 -9.29 -4.80 7.59
C LEU A 16 -9.78 -6.11 8.21
N ARG A 17 -9.99 -6.14 9.54
CA ARG A 17 -10.52 -7.32 10.22
C ARG A 17 -12.01 -7.50 9.93
N GLU A 18 -12.79 -6.44 10.06
CA GLU A 18 -14.25 -6.47 9.83
C GLU A 18 -14.60 -6.80 8.38
N LEU A 19 -13.80 -6.33 7.42
CA LEU A 19 -14.03 -6.56 5.99
C LEU A 19 -13.22 -7.74 5.42
N SER A 20 -12.49 -8.49 6.24
CA SER A 20 -11.60 -9.58 5.80
C SER A 20 -12.26 -10.58 4.84
N GLY A 21 -13.52 -10.97 5.10
CA GLY A 21 -14.30 -11.83 4.21
C GLY A 21 -14.60 -11.19 2.85
N VAL A 22 -14.95 -9.91 2.84
CA VAL A 22 -15.19 -9.13 1.62
C VAL A 22 -13.90 -8.97 0.82
N LEU A 23 -12.78 -8.67 1.49
CA LEU A 23 -11.46 -8.56 0.87
C LEU A 23 -11.08 -9.86 0.16
N ALA A 24 -11.27 -11.00 0.83
CA ALA A 24 -11.03 -12.33 0.26
C ALA A 24 -11.92 -12.62 -0.95
N SER A 25 -13.24 -12.41 -0.84
CA SER A 25 -14.18 -12.74 -1.92
C SER A 25 -14.04 -11.83 -3.14
N ALA A 26 -13.72 -10.54 -2.93
CA ALA A 26 -13.59 -9.56 -4.00
C ALA A 26 -12.18 -9.52 -4.61
N GLY A 27 -11.22 -10.25 -4.07
CA GLY A 27 -9.83 -10.21 -4.52
C GLY A 27 -9.17 -8.84 -4.31
N ILE A 28 -9.55 -8.15 -3.24
CA ILE A 28 -8.92 -6.88 -2.83
C ILE A 28 -7.67 -7.22 -2.01
N VAL A 29 -6.54 -6.61 -2.37
CA VAL A 29 -5.24 -6.91 -1.77
C VAL A 29 -4.71 -5.67 -1.05
N PRO A 30 -5.08 -5.45 0.23
CA PRO A 30 -4.62 -4.28 0.96
C PRO A 30 -3.10 -4.27 1.13
N ILE A 31 -2.50 -3.09 0.99
CA ILE A 31 -1.11 -2.79 1.34
C ILE A 31 -1.11 -2.20 2.75
N ILE A 32 -0.41 -2.85 3.66
CA ILE A 32 -0.38 -2.47 5.07
C ILE A 32 1.03 -1.97 5.41
N GLU A 33 1.17 -0.67 5.63
CA GLU A 33 2.35 -0.08 6.24
C GLU A 33 2.15 0.07 7.75
N PRO A 34 2.75 -0.76 8.60
CA PRO A 34 2.58 -0.61 10.05
C PRO A 34 3.39 0.59 10.56
N VAL A 35 2.73 1.72 10.85
CA VAL A 35 3.41 2.95 11.34
C VAL A 35 3.34 3.15 12.87
N LYS A 36 2.55 2.35 13.61
CA LYS A 36 2.37 2.47 15.07
C LYS A 36 2.89 1.23 15.80
N LYS A 37 3.61 1.39 16.92
CA LYS A 37 4.27 0.29 17.68
C LYS A 37 3.37 -0.85 18.17
N ASN A 38 2.04 -0.75 18.05
CA ASN A 38 1.15 -1.78 18.53
C ASN A 38 1.16 -3.02 17.62
N ILE A 39 2.19 -3.84 17.77
CA ILE A 39 2.35 -5.10 17.04
C ILE A 39 1.18 -6.06 17.30
N SER A 40 0.55 -6.01 18.48
CA SER A 40 -0.57 -6.90 18.82
C SER A 40 -1.80 -6.67 17.94
N ALA A 41 -2.08 -5.41 17.56
CA ALA A 41 -3.15 -5.08 16.63
C ALA A 41 -2.84 -5.59 15.22
N LEU A 42 -1.58 -5.49 14.79
CA LEU A 42 -1.12 -6.02 13.51
C LEU A 42 -1.20 -7.55 13.47
N VAL A 43 -0.77 -8.23 14.54
CA VAL A 43 -0.89 -9.69 14.74
C VAL A 43 -2.34 -10.14 14.58
N LYS A 44 -3.28 -9.53 15.32
CA LYS A 44 -4.71 -9.84 15.21
C LYS A 44 -5.25 -9.64 13.81
N THR A 45 -4.78 -8.59 13.12
CA THR A 45 -5.20 -8.31 11.74
C THR A 45 -4.69 -9.37 10.77
N ALA A 46 -3.41 -9.75 10.89
CA ALA A 46 -2.81 -10.80 10.08
C ALA A 46 -3.45 -12.17 10.33
N GLN A 47 -3.84 -12.47 11.58
CA GLN A 47 -4.59 -13.68 11.94
C GLN A 47 -5.96 -13.71 11.23
N GLU A 48 -6.76 -12.65 11.37
CA GLU A 48 -8.08 -12.59 10.73
C GLU A 48 -8.00 -12.70 9.20
N LEU A 49 -7.07 -11.97 8.57
CA LEU A 49 -6.86 -12.05 7.12
C LEU A 49 -6.46 -13.46 6.67
N LYS A 50 -5.58 -14.12 7.44
CA LYS A 50 -5.20 -15.52 7.19
C LYS A 50 -6.38 -16.47 7.34
N GLU A 51 -7.19 -16.33 8.40
CA GLU A 51 -8.35 -17.17 8.66
C GLU A 51 -9.41 -17.07 7.56
N LYS A 52 -9.59 -15.89 6.96
CA LYS A 52 -10.48 -15.70 5.80
C LYS A 52 -9.83 -16.01 4.45
N GLY A 53 -8.55 -16.35 4.40
CA GLY A 53 -7.82 -16.60 3.16
C GLY A 53 -7.60 -15.35 2.30
N ALA A 54 -7.69 -14.16 2.89
CA ALA A 54 -7.52 -12.88 2.20
C ALA A 54 -6.06 -12.64 1.80
N SER A 55 -5.84 -12.23 0.56
CA SER A 55 -4.51 -11.82 0.10
C SER A 55 -4.19 -10.41 0.59
N PHE A 56 -2.96 -10.17 1.06
CA PHE A 56 -2.52 -8.84 1.48
C PHE A 56 -1.02 -8.63 1.27
N ILE A 57 -0.57 -7.38 1.35
CA ILE A 57 0.83 -6.98 1.25
C ILE A 57 1.20 -6.34 2.58
N ILE A 58 2.30 -6.76 3.21
CA ILE A 58 2.79 -6.19 4.48
C ILE A 58 4.18 -5.59 4.30
N ILE A 59 4.34 -4.31 4.62
CA ILE A 59 5.62 -3.60 4.53
C ILE A 59 6.46 -3.93 5.76
N VAL A 60 7.70 -4.39 5.55
CA VAL A 60 8.63 -4.75 6.63
C VAL A 60 9.66 -3.67 6.95
N ASN A 61 9.76 -2.63 6.12
CA ASN A 61 10.65 -1.48 6.31
C ASN A 61 9.88 -0.14 6.24
N PRO A 62 8.84 0.05 7.08
CA PRO A 62 8.01 1.25 7.04
C PRO A 62 8.86 2.52 7.13
N GLN A 63 8.55 3.53 6.32
CA GLN A 63 9.31 4.78 6.27
C GLN A 63 8.76 5.82 7.25
N HIS A 64 7.52 5.62 7.71
CA HIS A 64 6.80 6.51 8.62
C HIS A 64 6.56 5.88 9.99
N GLY A 65 6.39 6.77 10.97
CA GLY A 65 6.05 6.40 12.34
C GLY A 65 7.15 5.62 13.07
N GLU A 66 6.72 4.87 14.07
CA GLU A 66 7.59 4.39 15.13
C GLU A 66 8.29 3.06 14.81
N PHE A 67 7.87 2.34 13.77
CA PHE A 67 8.52 1.11 13.30
C PHE A 67 9.66 1.33 12.31
N LYS A 68 9.96 2.60 11.98
CA LYS A 68 11.09 2.97 11.13
C LYS A 68 12.43 2.37 11.59
N THR A 69 12.56 2.05 12.88
CA THR A 69 13.77 1.47 13.49
C THR A 69 13.63 -0.01 13.89
N ASP A 70 12.45 -0.64 13.71
CA ASP A 70 12.11 -1.96 14.28
C ASP A 70 11.46 -2.92 13.27
N GLY A 71 11.80 -2.82 11.98
CA GLY A 71 11.29 -3.71 10.92
C GLY A 71 11.48 -5.21 11.22
N ALA A 72 12.53 -5.56 11.96
CA ALA A 72 12.80 -6.93 12.39
C ALA A 72 11.70 -7.53 13.28
N VAL A 73 10.97 -6.70 14.04
CA VAL A 73 9.82 -7.14 14.85
C VAL A 73 8.69 -7.64 13.95
N ILE A 74 8.43 -6.95 12.83
CA ILE A 74 7.40 -7.37 11.86
C ILE A 74 7.78 -8.72 11.25
N GLU A 75 9.05 -8.87 10.84
CA GLU A 75 9.54 -10.15 10.31
C GLU A 75 9.40 -11.28 11.33
N LYS A 76 9.78 -11.07 12.58
CA LYS A 76 9.73 -12.12 13.61
C LYS A 76 8.29 -12.46 14.02
N GLU A 77 7.52 -11.45 14.42
CA GLU A 77 6.22 -11.64 15.08
C GLU A 77 5.08 -11.88 14.09
N ILE A 78 5.18 -11.40 12.84
CA ILE A 78 4.16 -11.63 11.81
C ILE A 78 4.57 -12.76 10.88
N ILE A 79 5.67 -12.59 10.17
CA ILE A 79 6.08 -13.51 9.10
C ILE A 79 6.55 -14.84 9.72
N GLY A 80 7.45 -14.75 10.68
CA GLY A 80 8.06 -15.88 11.37
C GLY A 80 7.15 -16.57 12.39
N SER A 81 5.92 -16.09 12.62
CA SER A 81 4.99 -16.65 13.61
C SER A 81 3.57 -16.78 13.04
N VAL A 82 2.80 -15.69 12.94
CA VAL A 82 1.39 -15.70 12.52
C VAL A 82 1.19 -16.32 11.13
N LEU A 83 2.05 -15.98 10.18
CA LEU A 83 1.91 -16.34 8.77
C LEU A 83 2.58 -17.66 8.39
N ARG A 84 3.08 -18.44 9.37
CA ARG A 84 3.58 -19.80 9.09
C ARG A 84 2.51 -20.63 8.39
N GLY A 85 2.92 -21.28 7.29
CA GLY A 85 2.06 -22.12 6.46
C GLY A 85 1.01 -21.38 5.61
N TYR A 86 0.98 -20.05 5.65
CA TYR A 86 0.10 -19.25 4.80
C TYR A 86 0.89 -18.70 3.61
N ASN A 87 0.33 -18.69 2.40
CA ASN A 87 1.05 -18.28 1.18
C ASN A 87 0.36 -17.17 0.38
N ASN A 88 -0.78 -16.67 0.86
CA ASN A 88 -1.54 -15.59 0.23
C ASN A 88 -1.16 -14.25 0.85
N TYR A 89 0.13 -13.93 0.85
CA TYR A 89 0.62 -12.60 1.20
C TYR A 89 1.89 -12.29 0.42
N PHE A 90 2.23 -11.00 0.33
CA PHE A 90 3.53 -10.55 -0.13
C PHE A 90 4.25 -9.80 0.98
N ILE A 91 5.56 -9.99 1.07
CA ILE A 91 6.43 -9.19 1.93
C ILE A 91 6.88 -7.99 1.11
N ALA A 92 6.61 -6.79 1.59
CA ALA A 92 6.92 -5.56 0.87
C ALA A 92 8.15 -4.84 1.39
N PHE A 93 8.97 -4.36 0.45
CA PHE A 93 10.02 -3.40 0.69
C PHE A 93 9.67 -2.04 0.05
N LEU A 94 9.63 -1.00 0.86
CA LEU A 94 9.36 0.38 0.47
C LEU A 94 10.67 1.08 0.07
N LEU A 95 10.80 1.45 -1.20
CA LEU A 95 11.93 2.22 -1.74
C LEU A 95 11.75 3.70 -1.40
N SER A 96 12.80 4.31 -0.85
CA SER A 96 12.85 5.74 -0.56
C SER A 96 14.15 6.37 -1.07
N GLY A 97 14.27 7.70 -1.01
CA GLY A 97 15.48 8.41 -1.41
C GLY A 97 16.75 8.04 -0.62
N LYS A 98 16.63 7.25 0.45
CA LYS A 98 17.76 6.74 1.25
C LYS A 98 18.13 5.29 0.94
N THR A 99 17.32 4.60 0.14
CA THR A 99 17.54 3.19 -0.20
C THR A 99 18.80 3.05 -1.06
N ARG A 100 19.65 2.08 -0.70
CA ARG A 100 20.81 1.66 -1.49
C ARG A 100 20.49 0.35 -2.21
N LEU A 101 21.19 0.08 -3.32
CA LEU A 101 21.08 -1.20 -4.01
C LEU A 101 21.39 -2.40 -3.09
N SER A 102 22.34 -2.26 -2.16
CA SER A 102 22.67 -3.28 -1.17
C SER A 102 21.48 -3.66 -0.28
N ASP A 103 20.60 -2.71 0.04
CA ASP A 103 19.44 -2.94 0.91
C ASP A 103 18.42 -3.80 0.16
N VAL A 104 18.19 -3.48 -1.11
CA VAL A 104 17.31 -4.23 -2.02
C VAL A 104 17.85 -5.64 -2.23
N SER A 105 19.14 -5.79 -2.56
CA SER A 105 19.77 -7.11 -2.71
C SER A 105 19.67 -7.96 -1.43
N SER A 106 19.85 -7.35 -0.26
CA SER A 106 19.71 -8.03 1.03
C SER A 106 18.28 -8.49 1.28
N PHE A 107 17.29 -7.67 0.92
CA PHE A 107 15.88 -8.01 1.00
C PHE A 107 15.53 -9.22 0.13
N PHE A 108 15.92 -9.24 -1.15
CA PHE A 108 15.69 -10.41 -2.02
C PHE A 108 16.38 -11.67 -1.52
N THR A 109 17.61 -11.54 -0.99
CA THR A 109 18.34 -12.68 -0.43
C THR A 109 17.61 -13.26 0.78
N ARG A 110 17.16 -12.40 1.70
CA ARG A 110 16.44 -12.80 2.92
C ARG A 110 15.09 -13.47 2.61
N HIS A 111 14.41 -13.02 1.56
CA HIS A 111 13.05 -13.48 1.21
C HIS A 111 12.99 -14.29 -0.09
N SER A 112 14.09 -14.97 -0.45
CA SER A 112 14.24 -15.70 -1.72
C SER A 112 13.13 -16.76 -1.97
N GLY A 113 12.64 -17.41 -0.92
CA GLY A 113 11.56 -18.40 -0.97
C GLY A 113 10.14 -17.83 -0.80
N GLN A 114 9.97 -16.51 -0.76
CA GLN A 114 8.70 -15.86 -0.43
C GLN A 114 8.23 -14.94 -1.56
N LYS A 115 6.93 -14.71 -1.65
CA LYS A 115 6.36 -13.69 -2.53
C LYS A 115 6.78 -12.31 -2.04
N VAL A 116 7.32 -11.49 -2.93
CA VAL A 116 7.81 -10.14 -2.59
C VAL A 116 7.10 -9.04 -3.34
N CYS A 117 6.99 -7.87 -2.73
CA CYS A 117 6.48 -6.67 -3.34
C CYS A 117 7.53 -5.56 -3.21
N LEU A 118 7.86 -4.86 -4.30
CA LEU A 118 8.59 -3.59 -4.20
C LEU A 118 7.61 -2.45 -4.32
N ILE A 119 7.61 -1.57 -3.32
CA ILE A 119 6.81 -0.35 -3.34
C ILE A 119 7.74 0.81 -3.69
N HIS A 120 7.57 1.33 -4.90
CA HIS A 120 8.32 2.44 -5.43
C HIS A 120 7.68 3.75 -5.00
N ASN A 121 8.05 4.22 -3.80
CA ASN A 121 7.65 5.51 -3.27
C ASN A 121 8.73 6.59 -3.44
N HIS A 122 9.66 6.35 -4.36
CA HIS A 122 10.70 7.26 -4.82
C HIS A 122 11.35 6.68 -6.09
N THR A 123 11.87 7.52 -6.98
CA THR A 123 12.72 7.07 -8.10
C THR A 123 14.15 6.81 -7.62
N VAL A 124 14.70 5.63 -7.86
CA VAL A 124 16.10 5.30 -7.53
C VAL A 124 16.96 5.27 -8.79
N GLU A 125 18.24 5.65 -8.67
CA GLU A 125 19.19 5.73 -9.80
C GLU A 125 19.54 4.34 -10.38
N PHE A 126 19.45 3.30 -9.55
CA PHE A 126 19.79 1.90 -9.88
C PHE A 126 18.55 1.08 -10.29
N ALA A 127 17.61 1.69 -11.03
CA ALA A 127 16.34 1.06 -11.41
C ALA A 127 16.53 -0.23 -12.23
N ASN A 128 17.51 -0.26 -13.13
CA ASN A 128 17.82 -1.45 -13.95
C ASN A 128 18.33 -2.62 -13.10
N ASP A 129 19.13 -2.35 -12.06
CA ASP A 129 19.59 -3.37 -11.14
C ASP A 129 18.43 -3.97 -10.33
N VAL A 130 17.50 -3.12 -9.88
CA VAL A 130 16.27 -3.54 -9.20
C VAL A 130 15.42 -4.41 -10.13
N ARG A 131 15.27 -4.02 -11.40
CA ARG A 131 14.57 -4.83 -12.42
C ARG A 131 15.25 -6.19 -12.61
N ALA A 132 16.57 -6.24 -12.64
CA ALA A 132 17.32 -7.49 -12.79
C ALA A 132 17.10 -8.42 -11.58
N LEU A 133 17.11 -7.87 -10.36
CA LEU A 133 16.80 -8.63 -9.13
C LEU A 133 15.38 -9.20 -9.17
N LEU A 134 14.38 -8.37 -9.54
CA LEU A 134 12.99 -8.81 -9.71
C LEU A 134 12.85 -9.94 -10.73
N SER A 135 13.50 -9.81 -11.89
CA SER A 135 13.41 -10.79 -12.98
C SER A 135 14.03 -12.14 -12.61
N ARG A 136 14.96 -12.16 -11.66
CA ARG A 136 15.61 -13.37 -11.14
C ARG A 136 14.84 -14.01 -9.98
N HIS A 137 13.85 -13.32 -9.41
CA HIS A 137 13.11 -13.81 -8.26
C HIS A 137 11.99 -14.77 -8.68
N SER A 138 12.14 -16.05 -8.35
CA SER A 138 11.24 -17.11 -8.83
C SER A 138 9.99 -17.31 -7.97
N SER A 139 9.98 -16.86 -6.72
CA SER A 139 8.89 -17.12 -5.75
C SER A 139 7.67 -16.19 -5.91
N GLY A 140 7.64 -15.39 -6.98
CA GLY A 140 6.59 -14.43 -7.28
C GLY A 140 6.94 -13.03 -6.78
N ALA A 141 6.78 -12.05 -7.66
CA ALA A 141 7.04 -10.64 -7.36
C ALA A 141 5.91 -9.75 -7.90
N ILE A 142 5.74 -8.59 -7.29
CA ILE A 142 4.90 -7.51 -7.79
C ILE A 142 5.57 -6.16 -7.55
N ASN A 143 5.39 -5.23 -8.48
CA ASN A 143 5.75 -3.82 -8.29
C ASN A 143 4.51 -3.01 -7.96
N VAL A 144 4.61 -2.14 -6.97
CA VAL A 144 3.62 -1.11 -6.67
C VAL A 144 4.29 0.23 -6.86
N PHE A 145 3.80 1.05 -7.77
CA PHE A 145 4.30 2.40 -7.99
C PHE A 145 3.37 3.42 -7.35
N VAL A 146 3.92 4.32 -6.55
CA VAL A 146 3.18 5.50 -6.08
C VAL A 146 3.30 6.57 -7.17
N GLU A 147 2.17 6.97 -7.74
CA GLU A 147 2.10 7.81 -8.94
C GLU A 147 2.82 9.15 -8.74
N GLY A 148 2.50 9.85 -7.65
CA GLY A 148 3.11 11.15 -7.32
C GLY A 148 4.59 11.08 -6.95
N ALA A 149 5.12 9.90 -6.63
CA ALA A 149 6.50 9.71 -6.19
C ALA A 149 7.42 9.12 -7.28
N THR A 150 6.87 8.78 -8.45
CA THR A 150 7.62 8.15 -9.55
C THR A 150 7.33 8.82 -10.88
N THR A 151 8.32 8.91 -11.77
CA THR A 151 8.12 9.40 -13.13
C THR A 151 7.65 8.28 -14.06
N LYS A 152 6.92 8.62 -15.14
CA LYS A 152 6.51 7.63 -16.16
C LYS A 152 7.72 6.88 -16.74
N THR A 153 8.81 7.60 -17.05
CA THR A 153 10.06 7.00 -17.57
C THR A 153 10.68 6.01 -16.60
N TYR A 154 10.68 6.31 -15.29
CA TYR A 154 11.15 5.38 -14.27
C TYR A 154 10.31 4.10 -14.25
N ARG A 155 8.98 4.21 -14.29
CA ARG A 155 8.08 3.04 -14.30
C ARG A 155 8.26 2.17 -15.55
N GLN A 156 8.55 2.78 -16.70
CA GLN A 156 8.82 2.08 -17.96
C GLN A 156 10.04 1.15 -17.89
N VAL A 157 11.02 1.42 -17.02
CA VAL A 157 12.16 0.50 -16.81
C VAL A 157 11.69 -0.91 -16.42
N PHE A 158 10.61 -1.00 -15.65
CA PHE A 158 10.08 -2.26 -15.14
C PHE A 158 9.07 -2.93 -16.09
N GLN A 159 8.66 -2.25 -17.17
CA GLN A 159 7.82 -2.85 -18.20
C GLN A 159 8.58 -3.96 -18.93
N GLY A 160 7.86 -5.03 -19.29
CA GLY A 160 8.47 -6.19 -19.95
C GLY A 160 9.40 -7.03 -19.05
N SER A 161 9.42 -6.80 -17.73
CA SER A 161 10.14 -7.64 -16.77
C SER A 161 9.46 -8.99 -16.49
N GLY A 162 8.23 -9.19 -17.00
CA GLY A 162 7.38 -10.33 -16.63
C GLY A 162 6.77 -10.22 -15.23
N VAL A 163 7.10 -9.17 -14.48
CA VAL A 163 6.58 -8.90 -13.15
C VAL A 163 5.39 -7.95 -13.24
N SER A 164 4.29 -8.31 -12.58
CA SER A 164 3.08 -7.48 -12.54
C SER A 164 3.35 -6.14 -11.87
N ALA A 165 2.70 -5.09 -12.36
CA ALA A 165 2.79 -3.75 -11.80
C ALA A 165 1.41 -3.22 -11.41
N VAL A 166 1.35 -2.49 -10.31
CA VAL A 166 0.18 -1.78 -9.78
C VAL A 166 0.52 -0.30 -9.70
N LEU A 167 -0.41 0.57 -10.07
CA LEU A 167 -0.28 2.01 -9.84
C LEU A 167 -1.19 2.41 -8.67
N VAL A 168 -0.64 3.14 -7.71
CA VAL A 168 -1.37 3.70 -6.56
C VAL A 168 -1.32 5.21 -6.68
N SER A 169 -2.48 5.87 -6.63
CA SER A 169 -2.59 7.33 -6.72
C SER A 169 -3.32 7.90 -5.52
N ASP A 170 -2.90 9.08 -5.04
CA ASP A 170 -3.60 9.78 -3.98
C ASP A 170 -4.69 10.67 -4.56
N GLY A 171 -5.92 10.16 -4.57
CA GLY A 171 -7.10 10.90 -4.99
C GLY A 171 -7.64 11.87 -3.94
N PHE A 172 -7.19 11.77 -2.69
CA PHE A 172 -7.75 12.56 -1.59
C PHE A 172 -7.05 13.91 -1.46
N LYS A 173 -7.76 14.98 -1.83
CA LYS A 173 -7.22 16.34 -1.77
C LYS A 173 -7.38 16.94 -0.38
N ASN A 174 -6.47 16.58 0.53
CA ASN A 174 -6.47 17.04 1.91
C ASN A 174 -6.54 18.58 2.02
N ARG A 175 -7.33 19.09 2.96
CA ARG A 175 -7.47 20.52 3.26
C ARG A 175 -6.93 20.83 4.66
N PRO A 176 -6.30 21.99 4.89
CA PRO A 176 -5.86 22.40 6.22
C PRO A 176 -6.99 22.46 7.26
N ARG A 177 -8.22 22.75 6.83
CA ARG A 177 -9.42 22.75 7.68
C ARG A 177 -10.53 21.96 7.02
N ASN A 178 -11.30 21.23 7.83
CA ASN A 178 -12.47 20.49 7.37
C ASN A 178 -13.53 21.38 6.71
N GLY A 179 -13.68 22.63 7.18
CA GLY A 179 -14.62 23.60 6.59
C GLY A 179 -14.27 24.05 5.17
N ASP A 180 -13.07 23.71 4.66
CA ASP A 180 -12.59 24.15 3.35
C ASP A 180 -12.83 23.09 2.25
N TYR A 181 -13.46 21.95 2.57
CA TYR A 181 -13.84 20.98 1.54
C TYR A 181 -15.03 21.50 0.72
N PRO A 182 -14.98 21.38 -0.63
CA PRO A 182 -16.15 21.64 -1.47
C PRO A 182 -17.23 20.57 -1.20
N GLU A 183 -18.48 20.82 -1.61
CA GLU A 183 -19.54 19.80 -1.47
C GLU A 183 -19.16 18.51 -2.22
N THR A 184 -18.62 18.64 -3.43
CA THR A 184 -18.20 17.50 -4.26
C THR A 184 -16.93 17.81 -5.03
N GLU A 185 -16.05 16.82 -5.19
CA GLU A 185 -14.91 16.89 -6.10
C GLU A 185 -14.52 15.53 -6.68
N SER A 186 -13.70 15.52 -7.73
CA SER A 186 -13.15 14.31 -8.31
C SER A 186 -12.19 13.63 -7.35
N PHE A 187 -12.29 12.31 -7.18
CA PHE A 187 -11.38 11.49 -6.39
C PHE A 187 -10.35 10.79 -7.28
N SER A 188 -10.79 9.92 -8.20
CA SER A 188 -9.87 9.19 -9.08
C SER A 188 -10.57 8.60 -10.31
N ASP A 189 -9.92 8.63 -11.46
CA ASP A 189 -10.31 7.90 -12.68
C ASP A 189 -9.43 6.66 -12.93
N LEU A 190 -8.45 6.39 -12.05
CA LEU A 190 -7.43 5.37 -12.24
C LEU A 190 -8.05 3.96 -12.38
N TYR A 191 -9.14 3.69 -11.66
CA TYR A 191 -9.85 2.41 -11.76
C TYR A 191 -10.33 2.09 -13.19
N SER A 192 -10.57 3.11 -14.02
CA SER A 192 -11.02 3.00 -15.41
C SER A 192 -9.86 2.86 -16.39
N ILE A 193 -8.72 3.50 -16.12
CA ILE A 193 -7.62 3.65 -17.09
C ILE A 193 -6.39 2.77 -16.83
N TYR A 194 -6.23 2.19 -15.62
CA TYR A 194 -4.99 1.51 -15.23
C TYR A 194 -4.54 0.40 -16.20
N ARG A 195 -5.48 -0.33 -16.81
CA ARG A 195 -5.17 -1.38 -17.81
C ARG A 195 -4.62 -0.79 -19.10
N GLN A 196 -5.17 0.34 -19.55
CA GLN A 196 -4.70 1.04 -20.76
C GLN A 196 -3.30 1.60 -20.54
N GLU A 197 -2.99 1.97 -19.29
CA GLU A 197 -1.64 2.39 -18.87
C GLU A 197 -0.67 1.21 -18.61
N GLY A 198 -1.11 -0.04 -18.82
CA GLY A 198 -0.27 -1.23 -18.73
C GLY A 198 -0.09 -1.81 -17.32
N TYR A 199 -0.94 -1.42 -16.36
CA TYR A 199 -0.93 -1.96 -15.00
C TYR A 199 -1.90 -3.15 -14.84
N ALA A 200 -1.52 -4.11 -13.98
CA ALA A 200 -2.33 -5.27 -13.62
C ALA A 200 -3.37 -4.94 -12.51
N GLY A 201 -3.14 -3.85 -11.77
CA GLY A 201 -4.06 -3.36 -10.74
C GLY A 201 -3.89 -1.86 -10.48
N PHE A 202 -4.79 -1.34 -9.66
CA PHE A 202 -4.76 0.04 -9.19
C PHE A 202 -4.98 0.09 -7.68
N GLY A 203 -4.65 1.22 -7.06
CA GLY A 203 -4.94 1.48 -5.66
C GLY A 203 -4.99 2.97 -5.34
N ASP A 204 -5.33 3.28 -4.10
CA ASP A 204 -5.37 4.63 -3.57
C ASP A 204 -5.00 4.62 -2.07
N PHE A 205 -4.89 5.80 -1.48
CA PHE A 205 -4.68 6.01 -0.04
C PHE A 205 -6.01 6.27 0.71
N LEU A 206 -7.11 5.73 0.19
CA LEU A 206 -8.47 5.88 0.71
C LEU A 206 -8.86 7.37 0.84
N ILE A 207 -9.88 7.66 1.65
CA ILE A 207 -10.27 9.03 2.03
C ILE A 207 -9.38 9.64 3.13
N VAL A 208 -8.19 9.08 3.34
CA VAL A 208 -7.22 9.53 4.35
C VAL A 208 -6.06 10.28 3.70
N GLY A 209 -5.65 9.83 2.51
CA GLY A 209 -4.55 10.41 1.74
C GLY A 209 -3.17 9.87 2.15
N ASP A 210 -2.18 10.13 1.31
CA ASP A 210 -0.78 9.71 1.50
C ASP A 210 -0.12 10.47 2.65
N ALA A 211 -0.53 11.71 2.90
CA ALA A 211 0.04 12.57 3.92
C ALA A 211 -0.03 11.95 5.33
N TYR A 212 1.13 11.71 5.94
CA TYR A 212 1.22 11.17 7.30
C TYR A 212 1.25 12.30 8.34
N SER A 213 0.25 12.29 9.24
CA SER A 213 0.28 13.05 10.50
C SER A 213 0.09 12.13 11.69
N GLU A 214 0.84 12.39 12.77
CA GLU A 214 0.70 11.73 14.08
C GLU A 214 -0.39 12.35 14.94
N THR A 215 -0.64 13.64 14.74
CA THR A 215 -1.63 14.41 15.48
C THR A 215 -2.81 14.74 14.59
N GLY A 216 -4.01 14.71 15.18
CA GLY A 216 -5.16 15.40 14.61
C GLY A 216 -5.09 16.88 15.00
N GLY A 217 -5.38 17.77 14.06
CA GLY A 217 -5.66 19.17 14.39
C GLY A 217 -6.98 19.30 15.16
N PRO A 218 -7.21 20.42 15.85
CA PRO A 218 -8.52 20.70 16.44
C PRO A 218 -9.59 20.71 15.34
N ALA A 219 -10.57 19.83 15.46
CA ALA A 219 -11.68 19.75 14.53
C ALA A 219 -12.80 20.70 14.96
N HIS A 220 -12.81 21.90 14.37
CA HIS A 220 -13.93 22.86 14.53
C HIS A 220 -15.16 22.52 13.67
N VAL A 221 -14.95 21.73 12.61
CA VAL A 221 -15.99 21.25 11.69
C VAL A 221 -15.83 19.73 11.58
N VAL A 222 -16.92 18.99 11.70
CA VAL A 222 -16.95 17.55 11.48
C VAL A 222 -17.16 17.30 9.99
N ALA A 223 -16.28 16.50 9.38
CA ALA A 223 -16.40 16.11 7.98
C ALA A 223 -16.65 14.60 7.85
N ILE A 224 -17.61 14.23 7.01
CA ILE A 224 -17.81 12.86 6.53
C ILE A 224 -17.56 12.86 5.01
N HIS A 225 -16.82 11.86 4.54
CA HIS A 225 -16.45 11.71 3.14
C HIS A 225 -17.09 10.44 2.57
N LEU A 226 -17.81 10.57 1.45
CA LEU A 226 -18.39 9.43 0.74
C LEU A 226 -17.87 9.41 -0.69
N THR A 227 -17.17 8.33 -1.06
CA THR A 227 -16.80 8.08 -2.45
C THR A 227 -17.93 7.36 -3.19
N TYR A 228 -18.14 7.73 -4.45
CA TYR A 228 -19.16 7.12 -5.31
C TYR A 228 -18.73 7.14 -6.78
N PRO A 229 -19.08 6.12 -7.58
CA PRO A 229 -18.83 6.13 -9.01
C PRO A 229 -19.77 7.12 -9.71
N ASN A 230 -19.23 7.87 -10.68
CA ASN A 230 -19.99 8.69 -11.61
C ASN A 230 -19.29 8.64 -12.98
N ASP A 231 -19.92 7.98 -13.94
CA ASP A 231 -19.31 7.55 -15.20
C ASP A 231 -17.99 6.80 -14.96
N ASN A 232 -16.90 7.21 -15.62
CA ASN A 232 -15.58 6.59 -15.52
C ASN A 232 -14.71 7.19 -14.40
N VAL A 233 -15.30 7.99 -13.50
CA VAL A 233 -14.58 8.72 -12.44
C VAL A 233 -15.22 8.39 -11.09
N ILE A 234 -14.41 8.12 -10.08
CA ILE A 234 -14.86 8.12 -8.69
C ILE A 234 -14.85 9.56 -8.20
N TRP A 235 -15.96 9.98 -7.63
CA TRP A 235 -16.14 11.28 -7.01
C TRP A 235 -16.19 11.11 -5.50
N ILE A 236 -15.99 12.21 -4.79
CA ILE A 236 -16.14 12.31 -3.35
C ILE A 236 -17.16 13.41 -3.03
N LYS A 237 -18.09 13.12 -2.12
CA LYS A 237 -19.00 14.10 -1.51
C LYS A 237 -18.57 14.33 -0.07
N HIS A 238 -18.48 15.59 0.33
CA HIS A 238 -18.11 16.01 1.67
C HIS A 238 -19.36 16.55 2.40
N PHE A 239 -19.63 15.98 3.57
CA PHE A 239 -20.70 16.44 4.47
C PHE A 239 -20.04 17.15 5.65
N LEU A 240 -20.34 18.43 5.82
CA LEU A 240 -19.73 19.29 6.83
C LEU A 240 -20.78 19.70 7.87
N SER A 241 -20.43 19.65 9.16
CA SER A 241 -21.27 20.09 10.29
C SER A 241 -20.48 20.85 11.34
#